data_AF-A0A2N2H845-F1
#
_entry.id   AF-A0A2N2H845-F1
#
_cell.length_a   1.000
_cell.length_b   1.000
_cell.length_c   1.000
_cell.angle_alpha   90.00
_cell.angle_beta   90.00
_cell.angle_gamma   90.00
#
_symmetry.space_group_name_H-M   'P 1'
#
loop_
_entity.id
_entity.type
_entity.pdbx_description
1 polymer ?
#
loop_
_entity_poly.entity_id
_entity_poly.type
_entity_poly.pdbx_seq_one_letter_code
_entity_poly.pdbx_strand_id
1 'polypeptide(L)'
;MDLNEYFENAKGRGVLATADSEGRVDAAVYSRPKVLDEGNVAFIMRDRLTHANLQSNPHAAYLFMEEGSGGYKGVRLFLTKTAEEQDTDRLYKMRRRDHNELRETREERGPLFLVSFKIDKVLPLTGKQFEI
;
A
#
# COMPACT_ATOMS: atom_id res chain seq x y z
N MET A 1 3.15 17.97 -1.23
CA MET A 1 2.61 17.12 -2.31
C MET A 1 1.23 16.70 -1.85
N ASP A 2 0.21 16.93 -2.67
CA ASP A 2 -1.10 16.32 -2.44
C ASP A 2 -1.02 14.85 -2.87
N LEU A 3 -1.17 13.91 -1.93
CA LEU A 3 -1.03 12.49 -2.22
C LEU A 3 -2.24 11.94 -2.99
N ASN A 4 -3.42 12.53 -2.81
CA ASN A 4 -4.62 12.08 -3.52
C ASN A 4 -4.47 12.42 -5.02
N GLU A 5 -4.19 13.68 -5.33
CA GLU A 5 -3.95 14.13 -6.70
C GLU A 5 -2.77 13.35 -7.33
N TYR A 6 -1.70 13.14 -6.56
CA TYR A 6 -0.55 12.38 -7.03
C TYR A 6 -0.90 10.95 -7.43
N PHE A 7 -1.56 10.19 -6.55
CA PHE A 7 -1.89 8.79 -6.84
C PHE A 7 -3.06 8.61 -7.80
N GLU A 8 -3.93 9.59 -7.98
CA GLU A 8 -4.95 9.57 -9.04
C GLU A 8 -4.31 9.61 -10.43
N ASN A 9 -3.33 10.50 -10.61
CA ASN A 9 -2.75 10.80 -11.93
C ASN A 9 -1.52 9.96 -12.27
N ALA A 10 -0.68 9.63 -11.27
CA ALA A 10 0.54 8.88 -11.51
C ALA A 10 0.25 7.40 -11.82
N LYS A 11 0.84 6.90 -12.90
CA LYS A 11 0.94 5.47 -13.21
C LYS A 11 2.30 4.96 -12.80
N GLY A 12 2.38 3.71 -12.36
CA GLY A 12 3.59 3.20 -11.75
C GLY A 12 3.42 1.87 -11.05
N ARG A 13 4.53 1.40 -10.49
CA ARG A 13 4.60 0.16 -9.73
C ARG A 13 4.81 0.45 -8.25
N GLY A 14 3.96 -0.15 -7.42
CA GLY A 14 4.04 -0.09 -5.97
C GLY A 14 4.65 -1.36 -5.39
N VAL A 15 5.49 -1.21 -4.36
CA VAL A 15 6.00 -2.31 -3.54
C VAL A 15 5.72 -1.96 -2.09
N LEU A 16 5.03 -2.85 -1.39
CA LEU A 16 4.79 -2.74 0.04
C LEU A 16 5.71 -3.72 0.77
N ALA A 17 6.59 -3.19 1.61
CA ALA A 17 7.46 -3.95 2.47
C ALA A 17 6.90 -3.99 3.90
N THR A 18 6.96 -5.16 4.51
CA THR A 18 6.52 -5.44 5.90
C THR A 18 7.55 -6.35 6.56
N ALA A 19 7.44 -6.54 7.88
CA ALA A 19 8.23 -7.53 8.60
C ALA A 19 7.38 -8.17 9.69
N ASP A 20 7.72 -9.38 10.11
CA ASP A 20 7.12 -9.99 11.30
C ASP A 20 7.71 -9.40 12.60
N SER A 21 7.28 -9.93 13.75
CA SER A 21 7.78 -9.54 15.08
C SER A 21 9.24 -9.92 15.34
N GLU A 22 9.82 -10.83 14.56
CA GLU A 22 11.23 -11.20 14.65
C GLU A 22 12.10 -10.36 13.69
N GLY A 23 11.50 -9.48 12.90
CA GLY A 23 12.18 -8.64 11.93
C GLY A 23 12.48 -9.34 10.60
N ARG A 24 11.84 -10.48 10.30
CA ARG A 24 11.97 -11.14 9.00
C ARG A 24 11.14 -10.37 7.97
N VAL A 25 11.80 -9.89 6.92
CA VAL A 25 11.23 -8.94 5.96
C VAL A 25 10.51 -9.64 4.80
N ASP A 26 9.45 -9.01 4.31
CA ASP A 26 8.74 -9.32 3.06
C ASP A 26 8.61 -8.05 2.21
N ALA A 27 8.56 -8.20 0.89
CA ALA A 27 8.29 -7.12 -0.04
C ALA A 27 7.47 -7.65 -1.23
N ALA A 28 6.23 -7.16 -1.36
CA ALA A 28 5.30 -7.62 -2.37
C ALA A 28 4.82 -6.47 -3.25
N VAL A 29 4.50 -6.77 -4.52
CA VAL A 29 3.91 -5.79 -5.44
C VAL A 29 2.49 -5.45 -4.98
N TYR A 30 2.22 -4.16 -4.83
CA TYR A 30 0.92 -3.63 -4.43
C TYR A 30 0.45 -2.54 -5.39
N SER A 31 -0.88 -2.43 -5.53
CA SER A 31 -1.48 -1.32 -6.26
C SER A 31 -1.33 0.00 -5.48
N ARG A 32 -1.55 1.14 -6.14
CA ARG A 32 -1.50 2.45 -5.48
C ARG A 32 -2.51 2.48 -4.32
N PRO A 33 -2.14 3.08 -3.17
CA PRO A 33 -3.02 3.14 -2.02
C PRO A 33 -4.33 3.86 -2.33
N LYS A 34 -5.34 3.61 -1.50
CA LYS A 34 -6.49 4.48 -1.35
C LYS A 34 -6.11 5.59 -0.39
N VAL A 35 -6.06 6.83 -0.86
CA VAL A 35 -5.89 7.99 0.03
C VAL A 35 -7.23 8.22 0.72
N LEU A 36 -7.23 8.19 2.05
CA LEU A 36 -8.44 8.40 2.85
C LEU A 36 -8.59 9.88 3.22
N ASP A 37 -7.47 10.50 3.57
CA ASP A 37 -7.30 11.91 3.89
C ASP A 37 -5.80 12.27 3.80
N GLU A 38 -5.42 13.49 4.19
CA GLU A 38 -4.03 13.99 4.08
C GLU A 38 -2.99 13.15 4.85
N GLY A 39 -3.40 12.47 5.92
CA GLY A 39 -2.51 11.72 6.82
C GLY A 39 -2.69 10.21 6.76
N ASN A 40 -3.70 9.70 6.06
CA ASN A 40 -4.06 8.28 6.10
C ASN A 40 -4.26 7.67 4.71
N VAL A 41 -3.78 6.44 4.57
CA VAL A 41 -3.93 5.63 3.36
C VAL A 41 -4.44 4.24 3.71
N ALA A 42 -5.05 3.54 2.75
CA ALA A 42 -5.44 2.15 2.91
C ALA A 42 -5.04 1.28 1.71
N PHE A 43 -4.81 0.02 2.01
CA PHE A 43 -4.57 -1.03 1.01
C PHE A 43 -5.62 -2.13 1.17
N ILE A 44 -6.05 -2.69 0.03
CA ILE A 44 -6.87 -3.90 0.02
C ILE A 44 -5.92 -5.09 -0.07
N MET A 45 -5.90 -5.91 0.97
CA MET A 45 -5.01 -7.05 1.13
C MET A 45 -5.78 -8.37 1.07
N ARG A 46 -5.13 -9.41 0.57
CA ARG A 46 -5.57 -10.80 0.75
C ARG A 46 -4.92 -11.36 2.01
N ASP A 47 -5.45 -12.47 2.50
CA ASP A 47 -4.83 -13.23 3.59
C ASP A 47 -3.53 -13.92 3.14
N ARG A 48 -2.42 -13.18 3.17
CA ARG A 48 -1.08 -13.60 2.72
C ARG A 48 -0.01 -13.04 3.65
N LEU A 49 1.26 -13.35 3.38
CA LEU A 49 2.39 -12.99 4.24
C LEU A 49 2.43 -11.50 4.62
N THR A 50 2.27 -10.58 3.67
CA THR A 50 2.23 -9.14 3.97
C THR A 50 1.13 -8.77 4.99
N HIS A 51 -0.06 -9.38 4.88
CA HIS A 51 -1.15 -9.19 5.85
C HIS A 51 -0.84 -9.84 7.20
N ALA A 52 -0.29 -11.06 7.19
CA ALA A 52 0.08 -11.79 8.41
C ALA A 52 1.16 -11.04 9.22
N ASN A 53 2.18 -10.51 8.55
CA ASN A 53 3.22 -9.68 9.17
C ASN A 53 2.61 -8.52 9.97
N LEU A 54 1.62 -7.83 9.38
CA LEU A 54 0.92 -6.69 9.95
C LEU A 54 0.06 -7.01 11.18
N GLN A 55 -0.20 -8.29 11.47
CA GLN A 55 -0.87 -8.69 12.71
C GLN A 55 0.10 -8.73 13.90
N SER A 56 1.41 -8.87 13.63
CA SER A 56 2.46 -8.95 14.65
C SER A 56 3.31 -7.67 14.74
N ASN A 57 3.39 -6.90 13.65
CA ASN A 57 4.19 -5.70 13.54
C ASN A 57 3.46 -4.67 12.68
N PRO A 58 3.03 -3.51 13.22
CA PRO A 58 2.18 -2.58 12.51
C PRO A 58 2.92 -1.75 11.44
N HIS A 59 4.24 -1.87 11.33
CA HIS A 59 5.04 -1.00 10.47
C HIS A 59 5.17 -1.52 9.04
N ALA A 60 5.08 -0.59 8.08
CA ALA A 60 5.28 -0.88 6.67
C ALA A 60 6.01 0.26 5.95
N ALA A 61 6.65 -0.07 4.83
CA ALA A 61 7.21 0.91 3.91
C ALA A 61 6.64 0.67 2.51
N TYR A 62 6.03 1.70 1.93
CA TYR A 62 5.50 1.64 0.57
C TYR A 62 6.38 2.46 -0.36
N LEU A 63 6.91 1.82 -1.39
CA LEU A 63 7.68 2.45 -2.46
C LEU A 63 6.82 2.48 -3.72
N PHE A 64 6.71 3.64 -4.34
CA PHE A 64 6.05 3.79 -5.63
C PHE A 64 7.00 4.44 -6.64
N MET A 65 7.14 3.80 -7.80
CA MET A 65 7.95 4.28 -8.91
C MET A 65 7.07 4.60 -10.11
N GLU A 66 7.18 5.83 -10.62
CA GLU A 66 6.43 6.32 -11.77
C GLU A 66 6.89 5.64 -13.08
N GLU A 67 5.92 5.16 -13.86
CA GLU A 67 6.15 4.66 -15.21
C GLU A 67 6.55 5.79 -16.16
N GLY A 68 7.38 5.47 -17.17
CA GLY A 68 7.72 6.40 -18.24
C GLY A 68 8.52 7.63 -17.82
N SER A 69 9.08 7.64 -16.60
CA SER A 69 9.75 8.82 -16.04
C SER A 69 11.18 9.05 -16.56
N GLY A 70 11.74 8.12 -17.35
CA GLY A 70 13.12 8.22 -17.86
C GLY A 70 14.19 8.17 -16.77
N GLY A 71 13.83 7.83 -15.53
CA GLY A 71 14.69 7.81 -14.35
C GLY A 71 13.95 7.27 -13.11
N TYR A 72 14.47 7.55 -11.91
CA TYR A 72 13.87 7.08 -10.65
C TYR A 72 13.01 8.16 -9.99
N LYS A 73 11.85 8.45 -10.59
CA LYS A 73 10.85 9.36 -10.02
C LYS A 73 9.78 8.58 -9.27
N GLY A 74 9.39 9.08 -8.10
CA GLY A 74 8.38 8.45 -7.27
C GLY A 74 8.42 8.91 -5.82
N VAL A 75 7.80 8.12 -4.94
CA VAL A 75 7.70 8.42 -3.51
C VAL A 75 7.90 7.17 -2.65
N ARG A 76 8.38 7.36 -1.43
CA ARG A 76 8.40 6.39 -0.35
C ARG A 76 7.51 6.89 0.79
N LEU A 77 6.57 6.08 1.22
CA LEU A 77 5.73 6.30 2.39
C LEU A 77 6.18 5.35 3.50
N PHE A 78 6.32 5.87 4.70
CA PHE A 78 6.54 5.09 5.92
C PHE A 78 5.24 5.09 6.70
N LEU A 79 4.80 3.92 7.10
CA LEU A 79 3.41 3.68 7.47
C LEU A 79 3.33 2.92 8.80
N THR A 80 2.31 3.23 9.59
CA THR A 80 1.91 2.47 10.77
C THR A 80 0.44 2.09 10.66
N LYS A 81 0.12 0.80 10.72
CA LYS A 81 -1.26 0.27 10.69
C LYS A 81 -2.05 0.85 11.85
N THR A 82 -3.25 1.35 11.55
CA THR A 82 -4.16 1.97 12.54
C THR A 82 -5.47 1.24 12.68
N ALA A 83 -5.96 0.61 11.62
CA ALA A 83 -7.24 -0.10 11.62
C ALA A 83 -7.31 -1.14 10.48
N GLU A 84 -8.28 -2.05 10.58
CA GLU A 84 -8.59 -3.02 9.55
C GLU A 84 -10.10 -3.28 9.50
N GLU A 85 -10.64 -3.44 8.29
CA GLU A 85 -12.00 -3.91 8.04
C GLU A 85 -11.95 -5.19 7.18
N GLN A 86 -12.75 -6.19 7.52
CA GLN A 86 -12.83 -7.45 6.75
C GLN A 86 -14.14 -7.53 5.97
N ASP A 87 -14.04 -7.76 4.66
CA ASP A 87 -15.16 -8.02 3.74
C ASP A 87 -16.37 -7.04 3.87
N THR A 88 -16.10 -5.75 4.13
CA THR A 88 -17.15 -4.72 4.26
C THR A 88 -17.59 -4.19 2.91
N ASP A 89 -18.83 -3.68 2.82
CA ASP A 89 -19.33 -3.00 1.61
C ASP A 89 -18.42 -1.86 1.16
N ARG A 90 -17.84 -1.13 2.12
CA ARG A 90 -16.87 -0.06 1.87
C ARG A 90 -15.66 -0.58 1.11
N LEU A 91 -15.06 -1.69 1.57
CA LEU A 91 -13.94 -2.35 0.91
C LEU A 91 -14.28 -2.67 -0.54
N TYR A 92 -15.43 -3.31 -0.79
CA TYR A 92 -15.84 -3.71 -2.13
C TYR A 92 -16.10 -2.52 -3.06
N LYS A 93 -16.66 -1.41 -2.55
CA LYS A 93 -16.82 -0.14 -3.29
C LYS A 93 -15.48 0.49 -3.66
N MET A 94 -14.44 0.30 -2.85
CA MET A 94 -13.11 0.84 -3.10
C MET A 94 -12.28 -0.02 -4.06
N ARG A 95 -12.64 -1.28 -4.30
CA ARG A 95 -11.91 -2.16 -5.23
C ARG A 95 -11.90 -1.58 -6.65
N ARG A 96 -10.74 -1.58 -7.31
CA ARG A 96 -10.65 -1.12 -8.70
C ARG A 96 -11.30 -2.13 -9.65
N ARG A 97 -11.83 -1.62 -10.78
CA ARG A 97 -12.57 -2.43 -11.76
C ARG A 97 -11.69 -3.47 -12.47
N ASP A 98 -10.44 -3.15 -12.75
CA ASP A 98 -9.44 -4.08 -13.33
C ASP A 98 -9.24 -5.34 -12.46
N HIS A 99 -9.22 -5.17 -11.14
CA HIS A 99 -9.15 -6.31 -10.21
C HIS A 99 -10.43 -7.14 -10.15
N ASN A 100 -11.57 -6.67 -10.66
CA ASN A 100 -12.80 -7.47 -10.78
C ASN A 100 -12.81 -8.39 -12.01
N GLU A 101 -11.87 -8.22 -12.95
CA GLU A 101 -11.73 -9.09 -14.14
C GLU A 101 -11.01 -10.41 -13.82
N LEU A 102 -10.35 -10.48 -12.67
CA LEU A 102 -9.90 -11.75 -12.08
C LEU A 102 -11.16 -12.54 -11.73
N ARG A 103 -11.54 -13.49 -12.60
CA ARG A 103 -12.68 -14.41 -12.51
C ARG A 103 -12.65 -15.37 -11.29
N GLU A 104 -11.95 -15.01 -10.23
CA GLU A 104 -11.89 -15.78 -9.00
C GLU A 104 -13.17 -15.55 -8.19
N THR A 105 -13.80 -16.65 -7.80
CA THR A 105 -14.88 -16.67 -6.81
C THR A 105 -14.38 -16.19 -5.44
N ARG A 106 -15.31 -15.81 -4.55
CA ARG A 106 -14.96 -15.40 -3.18
C ARG A 106 -14.27 -16.53 -2.41
N GLU A 107 -14.66 -17.78 -2.66
CA GLU A 107 -14.04 -18.98 -2.06
C GLU A 107 -12.59 -19.17 -2.53
N GLU A 108 -12.31 -19.00 -3.82
CA GLU A 108 -10.94 -19.09 -4.36
C GLU A 108 -10.05 -17.93 -3.90
N ARG A 109 -10.62 -16.73 -3.76
CA ARG A 109 -9.88 -15.52 -3.40
C ARG A 109 -9.47 -15.49 -1.93
N GLY A 110 -10.32 -16.04 -1.06
CA GLY A 110 -10.28 -15.83 0.38
C GLY A 110 -10.80 -14.44 0.80
N PRO A 111 -10.74 -14.14 2.12
CA PRO A 111 -11.19 -12.87 2.67
C PRO A 111 -10.33 -11.71 2.15
N LEU A 112 -10.95 -10.53 2.07
CA LEU A 112 -10.22 -9.29 1.86
C LEU A 112 -10.25 -8.41 3.09
N PHE A 113 -9.15 -7.68 3.25
CA PHE A 113 -8.94 -6.76 4.35
C PHE A 113 -8.65 -5.37 3.79
N LEU A 114 -9.38 -4.37 4.26
CA LEU A 114 -9.07 -2.97 4.03
C LEU A 114 -8.21 -2.51 5.22
N VAL A 115 -6.90 -2.51 5.02
CA VAL A 115 -5.94 -2.16 6.07
C VAL A 115 -5.60 -0.69 5.96
N SER A 116 -5.89 0.07 7.02
CA SER A 116 -5.65 1.51 7.10
C SER A 116 -4.35 1.80 7.82
N PHE A 117 -3.63 2.82 7.35
CA PHE A 117 -2.34 3.24 7.84
C PHE A 117 -2.31 4.75 8.03
N LYS A 118 -1.67 5.18 9.11
CA LYS A 118 -1.14 6.53 9.24
C LYS A 118 0.15 6.65 8.44
N ILE A 119 0.33 7.77 7.75
CA ILE A 119 1.59 8.14 7.12
C ILE A 119 2.48 8.83 8.16
N ASP A 120 3.59 8.19 8.50
CA ASP A 120 4.57 8.72 9.43
C ASP A 120 5.60 9.62 8.73
N LYS A 121 5.92 9.31 7.47
CA LYS A 121 6.91 10.05 6.68
C LYS A 121 6.69 9.87 5.20
N VAL A 122 6.98 10.93 4.43
CA VAL A 122 6.98 10.94 2.97
C VAL A 122 8.36 11.37 2.49
N LEU A 123 9.00 10.57 1.64
CA LEU A 123 10.28 10.90 1.01
C LEU A 123 10.20 10.72 -0.51
N PRO A 124 10.98 11.45 -1.31
CA PRO A 124 11.18 11.10 -2.71
C PRO A 124 11.72 9.68 -2.86
N LEU A 125 11.47 9.07 -4.03
CA LEU A 125 11.94 7.71 -4.36
C LEU A 125 13.47 7.60 -4.22
N THR A 126 14.17 8.61 -4.72
CA THR A 126 15.63 8.74 -4.63
C THR A 126 16.00 10.02 -3.90
N GLY A 127 17.09 10.00 -3.12
CA GLY A 127 17.44 11.13 -2.27
C GLY A 127 17.80 12.40 -3.04
N LYS A 128 17.60 13.56 -2.40
CA LYS A 128 18.71 14.53 -2.31
C LYS A 128 19.49 14.16 -1.04
N GLN A 129 20.82 14.29 -1.13
CA GLN A 129 21.83 13.95 -0.12
C GLN A 129 21.35 14.21 1.31
N PHE A 130 21.51 13.23 2.20
CA PHE A 130 21.44 13.48 3.64
C PHE A 130 22.59 14.44 3.98
N GLU A 131 22.31 15.70 4.26
CA GLU A 131 23.25 16.54 5.01
C GLU A 131 23.16 16.10 6.47
N ILE A 132 24.30 15.65 7.01
CA ILE A 132 24.53 15.45 8.45
C ILE A 132 24.83 16.82 9.05
#